data_AF-A0A1N7QYH2-F1
#
_entry.id   AF-A0A1N7QYH2-F1
#
_cell.length_a   1.000
_cell.length_b   1.000
_cell.length_c   1.000
_cell.angle_alpha   90.00
_cell.angle_beta   90.00
_cell.angle_gamma   90.00
#
_symmetry.space_group_name_H-M   'P 1'
#
loop_
_entity.id
_entity.type
_entity.pdbx_description
1 polymer ?
#
loop_
_entity_poly.entity_id
_entity_poly.type
_entity_poly.pdbx_seq_one_letter_code
_entity_poly.pdbx_strand_id
1 'polypeptide(L)'
;MPSKRPRAVVTMAHNESVFLPIWWKYYSRFFAAEDIYILDHESTDGSTSGPGFVRVPVSHPVVDWGWHRDMLQQQQHQLLEKYEMVLCTDADEIVAPHPDTGTLGDYMDRFGGGFVNCTGYEVLHNTTTEQPLDFSKPILEQRGEWFPNPAYSKPLLATEPMYWHGGLHSRVDGQTREDRSLYLIHLHRMDYDICHQRHMQRMSKPWNKRDVDENWGYQNRITEAEQFKHWFYNDSSCNGVHVQPESIPEAFRALL
;
A
#
# COMPACT_ATOMS: atom_id res chain seq x y z
N MET A 1 -17.19 -7.78 28.43
CA MET A 1 -17.16 -7.91 26.97
C MET A 1 -16.13 -8.97 26.63
N PRO A 2 -16.30 -9.79 25.57
CA PRO A 2 -15.20 -10.66 25.12
C PRO A 2 -13.94 -9.80 24.87
N SER A 3 -12.77 -10.34 25.19
CA SER A 3 -11.51 -9.63 24.92
C SER A 3 -11.39 -9.39 23.42
N LYS A 4 -10.89 -8.21 23.04
CA LYS A 4 -10.56 -7.93 21.65
C LYS A 4 -9.50 -8.92 21.17
N ARG A 5 -9.53 -9.24 19.88
CA ARG A 5 -8.47 -9.98 19.20
C ARG A 5 -7.25 -9.06 19.02
N PRO A 6 -6.02 -9.58 18.89
CA PRO A 6 -4.84 -8.72 18.91
C PRO A 6 -4.81 -7.72 17.74
N ARG A 7 -5.00 -8.18 16.50
CA ARG A 7 -4.68 -7.39 15.32
C ARG A 7 -5.50 -7.80 14.10
N ALA A 8 -5.80 -6.85 13.23
CA ALA A 8 -6.36 -7.07 11.90
C ALA A 8 -5.62 -6.22 10.87
N VAL A 9 -5.70 -6.63 9.61
CA VAL A 9 -5.18 -5.87 8.46
C VAL A 9 -6.26 -5.72 7.41
N VAL A 10 -6.33 -4.55 6.78
CA VAL A 10 -7.33 -4.25 5.75
C VAL A 10 -6.73 -3.53 4.55
N THR A 11 -7.19 -3.93 3.36
CA THR A 11 -6.96 -3.22 2.10
C THR A 11 -8.24 -3.13 1.28
N MET A 12 -8.23 -2.37 0.19
CA MET A 12 -9.27 -2.34 -0.82
C MET A 12 -8.68 -2.75 -2.17
N ALA A 13 -9.40 -3.58 -2.91
CA ALA A 13 -8.96 -4.10 -4.20
C ALA A 13 -10.06 -3.98 -5.26
N HIS A 14 -9.67 -3.61 -6.48
CA HIS A 14 -10.48 -3.75 -7.69
C HIS A 14 -9.59 -4.35 -8.78
N ASN A 15 -9.90 -5.58 -9.22
CA ASN A 15 -9.16 -6.26 -10.29
C ASN A 15 -7.64 -6.24 -10.08
N GLU A 16 -7.22 -6.66 -8.88
CA GLU A 16 -5.85 -6.49 -8.40
C GLU A 16 -5.07 -7.81 -8.46
N SER A 17 -5.01 -8.43 -9.64
CA SER A 17 -4.36 -9.73 -9.87
C SER A 17 -2.84 -9.74 -9.69
N VAL A 18 -2.20 -8.57 -9.60
CA VAL A 18 -0.74 -8.45 -9.40
C VAL A 18 -0.40 -8.17 -7.95
N PHE A 19 -0.89 -7.07 -7.39
CA PHE A 19 -0.44 -6.62 -6.06
C PHE A 19 -1.12 -7.38 -4.92
N LEU A 20 -2.39 -7.77 -5.07
CA LEU A 20 -3.14 -8.42 -3.99
C LEU A 20 -2.56 -9.79 -3.58
N PRO A 21 -2.12 -10.66 -4.52
CA PRO A 21 -1.43 -11.90 -4.13
C PRO A 21 -0.13 -11.67 -3.35
N ILE A 22 0.64 -10.63 -3.70
CA ILE A 22 1.88 -10.26 -3.00
C ILE A 22 1.55 -9.81 -1.58
N TRP A 23 0.61 -8.87 -1.47
CA TRP A 23 0.09 -8.35 -0.22
C TRP A 23 -0.42 -9.48 0.69
N TRP A 24 -1.28 -10.35 0.17
CA TRP A 24 -1.86 -11.46 0.92
C TRP A 24 -0.81 -12.48 1.38
N LYS A 25 0.13 -12.86 0.49
CA LYS A 25 1.25 -13.76 0.85
C LYS A 25 2.11 -13.18 1.97
N TYR A 26 2.37 -11.89 1.96
CA TYR A 26 3.15 -11.23 3.00
C TYR A 26 2.39 -11.18 4.34
N TYR A 27 1.17 -10.64 4.35
CA TYR A 27 0.42 -10.45 5.60
C TYR A 27 -0.11 -11.75 6.21
N SER A 28 -0.39 -12.80 5.43
CA SER A 28 -0.79 -14.11 5.96
C SER A 28 0.26 -14.79 6.85
N ARG A 29 1.50 -14.28 6.89
CA ARG A 29 2.55 -14.70 7.83
C ARG A 29 2.30 -14.23 9.26
N PHE A 30 1.50 -13.17 9.45
CA PHE A 30 1.33 -12.48 10.74
C PHE A 30 -0.13 -12.34 11.20
N PHE A 31 -1.08 -12.62 10.30
CA PHE A 31 -2.52 -12.51 10.54
C PHE A 31 -3.21 -13.82 10.18
N ALA A 32 -4.19 -14.25 10.99
CA ALA A 32 -5.05 -15.37 10.63
C ALA A 32 -5.98 -14.97 9.47
N ALA A 33 -6.51 -15.95 8.75
CA ALA A 33 -7.38 -15.69 7.58
C ALA A 33 -8.58 -14.79 7.94
N GLU A 34 -9.19 -15.00 9.09
CA GLU A 34 -10.32 -14.21 9.56
C GLU A 34 -9.94 -12.81 10.11
N ASP A 35 -8.64 -12.48 10.13
CA ASP A 35 -8.06 -11.18 10.54
C ASP A 35 -7.60 -10.33 9.36
N ILE A 36 -7.67 -10.88 8.15
CA ILE A 36 -7.29 -10.21 6.91
C ILE A 36 -8.58 -9.80 6.21
N TYR A 37 -8.77 -8.50 5.97
CA TYR A 37 -9.97 -7.97 5.34
C TYR A 37 -9.63 -7.37 3.97
N ILE A 38 -10.43 -7.72 2.97
CA ILE A 38 -10.36 -7.13 1.64
C ILE A 38 -11.71 -6.49 1.35
N LEU A 39 -11.72 -5.16 1.27
CA LEU A 39 -12.84 -4.43 0.70
C LEU A 39 -12.79 -4.65 -0.82
N ASP A 40 -13.64 -5.54 -1.32
CA ASP A 40 -13.69 -5.88 -2.73
C ASP A 40 -14.60 -4.91 -3.47
N HIS A 41 -13.99 -4.00 -4.21
CA HIS A 41 -14.65 -3.00 -5.02
C HIS A 41 -15.01 -3.61 -6.38
N GLU A 42 -15.92 -4.58 -6.39
CA GLU A 42 -16.49 -5.16 -7.63
C GLU A 42 -15.45 -5.81 -8.56
N SER A 43 -14.49 -6.56 -8.00
CA SER A 43 -13.52 -7.30 -8.82
C SER A 43 -14.20 -8.41 -9.63
N THR A 44 -13.76 -8.58 -10.88
CA THR A 44 -14.24 -9.54 -11.87
C THR A 44 -13.13 -10.39 -12.47
N ASP A 45 -11.86 -10.12 -12.17
CA ASP A 45 -10.69 -10.86 -12.63
C ASP A 45 -10.36 -12.12 -11.80
N GLY A 46 -11.10 -12.33 -10.71
CA GLY A 46 -10.89 -13.43 -9.78
C GLY A 46 -9.85 -13.16 -8.68
N SER A 47 -9.22 -11.98 -8.62
CA SER A 47 -8.16 -11.69 -7.63
C SER A 47 -8.65 -11.77 -6.18
N THR A 48 -9.95 -11.55 -5.95
CA THR A 48 -10.62 -11.63 -4.64
C THR A 48 -11.42 -12.92 -4.46
N SER A 49 -11.28 -13.89 -5.38
CA SER A 49 -11.98 -15.17 -5.36
C SER A 49 -11.11 -16.25 -4.71
N GLY A 50 -11.12 -16.33 -3.38
CA GLY A 50 -10.36 -17.36 -2.66
C GLY A 50 -10.64 -17.39 -1.16
N PRO A 51 -10.27 -18.48 -0.48
CA PRO A 51 -10.23 -18.52 0.98
C PRO A 51 -8.97 -17.79 1.50
N GLY A 52 -8.88 -17.58 2.81
CA GLY A 52 -7.67 -17.02 3.44
C GLY A 52 -7.75 -15.53 3.78
N PHE A 53 -8.92 -14.92 3.58
CA PHE A 53 -9.26 -13.56 4.01
C PHE A 53 -10.78 -13.42 4.14
N VAL A 54 -11.24 -12.37 4.82
CA VAL A 54 -12.63 -11.92 4.86
C VAL A 54 -12.87 -10.93 3.73
N ARG A 55 -13.68 -11.33 2.75
CA ARG A 55 -14.12 -10.45 1.66
C ARG A 55 -15.32 -9.62 2.10
N VAL A 56 -15.23 -8.30 1.95
CA VAL A 56 -16.31 -7.34 2.22
C VAL A 56 -16.66 -6.63 0.92
N PRO A 57 -17.81 -6.95 0.29
CA PRO A 57 -18.20 -6.30 -0.96
C PRO A 57 -18.51 -4.81 -0.74
N VAL A 58 -17.95 -3.97 -1.60
CA VAL A 58 -18.21 -2.52 -1.66
C VAL A 58 -18.42 -2.12 -3.11
N SER A 59 -19.15 -1.04 -3.37
CA SER A 59 -19.46 -0.61 -4.75
C SER A 59 -19.39 0.91 -4.85
N HIS A 60 -18.79 1.37 -5.95
CA HIS A 60 -18.73 2.77 -6.32
C HIS A 60 -18.52 2.89 -7.84
N PRO A 61 -19.29 3.74 -8.55
CA PRO A 61 -19.33 3.70 -10.01
C PRO A 61 -18.08 4.30 -10.69
N VAL A 62 -17.22 5.00 -9.95
CA VAL A 62 -16.06 5.72 -10.50
C VAL A 62 -14.81 5.43 -9.67
N VAL A 63 -13.63 5.81 -10.19
CA VAL A 63 -12.41 5.90 -9.37
C VAL A 63 -12.53 7.15 -8.50
N ASP A 64 -12.54 6.96 -7.18
CA ASP A 64 -12.71 8.04 -6.19
C ASP A 64 -11.81 7.77 -4.98
N TRP A 65 -10.73 8.54 -4.86
CA TRP A 65 -9.77 8.43 -3.77
C TRP A 65 -10.32 8.95 -2.44
N GLY A 66 -11.30 9.85 -2.49
CA GLY A 66 -12.02 10.29 -1.30
C GLY A 66 -12.86 9.17 -0.71
N TRP A 67 -13.67 8.53 -1.55
CA TRP A 67 -14.49 7.39 -1.19
C TRP A 67 -13.62 6.20 -0.75
N HIS A 68 -12.55 5.87 -1.48
CA HIS A 68 -11.60 4.81 -1.12
C HIS A 68 -11.07 4.98 0.30
N ARG A 69 -10.59 6.19 0.63
CA ARG A 69 -10.16 6.55 1.98
C ARG A 69 -11.29 6.39 3.00
N ASP A 70 -12.47 6.95 2.72
CA ASP A 70 -13.59 6.95 3.66
C ASP A 70 -14.05 5.52 3.99
N MET A 71 -14.02 4.61 3.01
CA MET A 71 -14.34 3.20 3.21
C MET A 71 -13.30 2.47 4.07
N LEU A 72 -12.00 2.67 3.81
CA LEU A 72 -10.95 2.09 4.65
C LEU A 72 -11.01 2.66 6.08
N GLN A 73 -11.29 3.95 6.23
CA GLN A 73 -11.51 4.59 7.52
C GLN A 73 -12.68 3.99 8.28
N GLN A 74 -13.84 3.88 7.64
CA GLN A 74 -15.02 3.28 8.25
C GLN A 74 -14.75 1.84 8.67
N GLN A 75 -14.09 1.06 7.81
CA GLN A 75 -13.74 -0.33 8.11
C GLN A 75 -12.75 -0.41 9.28
N GLN A 76 -11.76 0.47 9.35
CA GLN A 76 -10.81 0.54 10.46
C GLN A 76 -11.52 0.80 11.79
N HIS A 77 -12.47 1.72 11.82
CA HIS A 77 -13.26 2.02 13.03
C HIS A 77 -14.06 0.80 13.50
N GLN A 78 -14.72 0.11 12.56
CA GLN A 78 -15.48 -1.11 12.87
C GLN A 78 -14.58 -2.25 13.37
N LEU A 79 -13.40 -2.41 12.77
CA LEU A 79 -12.43 -3.42 13.19
C LEU A 79 -11.90 -3.12 14.60
N LEU A 80 -11.66 -1.85 14.95
CA LEU A 80 -11.23 -1.48 16.30
C LEU A 80 -12.24 -1.80 17.40
N GLU A 81 -13.51 -2.08 17.09
CA GLU A 81 -14.46 -2.60 18.09
C GLU A 81 -14.11 -4.04 18.51
N LYS A 82 -13.47 -4.80 17.62
CA LYS A 82 -13.16 -6.23 17.78
C LYS A 82 -11.65 -6.51 17.94
N TYR A 83 -10.80 -5.59 17.51
CA TYR A 83 -9.34 -5.72 17.46
C TYR A 83 -8.66 -4.64 18.30
N GLU A 84 -7.53 -4.97 18.93
CA GLU A 84 -6.73 -3.99 19.68
C GLU A 84 -5.99 -3.03 18.75
N MET A 85 -5.52 -3.52 17.60
CA MET A 85 -4.90 -2.72 16.54
C MET A 85 -5.39 -3.09 15.14
N VAL A 86 -5.32 -2.13 14.22
CA VAL A 86 -5.64 -2.32 12.81
C VAL A 86 -4.55 -1.69 11.95
N LEU A 87 -4.08 -2.44 10.96
CA LEU A 87 -3.20 -1.97 9.89
C LEU A 87 -4.02 -1.72 8.61
N CYS A 88 -3.99 -0.51 8.07
CA CYS A 88 -4.70 -0.15 6.83
C CYS A 88 -3.69 0.19 5.74
N THR A 89 -3.75 -0.45 4.58
CA THR A 89 -2.75 -0.26 3.50
C THR A 89 -3.43 -0.35 2.14
N ASP A 90 -2.88 0.32 1.13
CA ASP A 90 -3.22 0.01 -0.27
C ASP A 90 -2.61 -1.36 -0.66
N ALA A 91 -3.14 -2.01 -1.71
CA ALA A 91 -2.74 -3.37 -2.07
C ALA A 91 -1.28 -3.45 -2.57
N ASP A 92 -0.71 -2.35 -3.02
CA ASP A 92 0.69 -2.18 -3.43
C ASP A 92 1.61 -1.68 -2.30
N GLU A 93 1.16 -1.75 -1.04
CA GLU A 93 1.93 -1.30 0.13
C GLU A 93 2.28 -2.44 1.09
N ILE A 94 3.57 -2.58 1.37
CA ILE A 94 4.11 -3.53 2.33
C ILE A 94 4.69 -2.78 3.52
N VAL A 95 4.11 -2.98 4.71
CA VAL A 95 4.64 -2.45 5.96
C VAL A 95 5.52 -3.52 6.63
N ALA A 96 6.78 -3.19 6.85
CA ALA A 96 7.76 -4.12 7.40
C ALA A 96 8.75 -3.38 8.30
N PRO A 97 9.14 -3.92 9.46
CA PRO A 97 10.28 -3.39 10.17
C PRO A 97 11.58 -3.72 9.40
N HIS A 98 12.69 -3.10 9.79
CA HIS A 98 14.00 -3.54 9.30
C HIS A 98 14.19 -5.04 9.62
N PRO A 99 14.52 -5.92 8.67
CA PRO A 99 14.53 -7.38 8.89
C PRO A 99 15.43 -7.84 10.05
N ASP A 100 16.56 -7.15 10.27
CA ASP A 100 17.45 -7.43 11.41
C ASP A 100 16.84 -7.14 12.80
N THR A 101 15.71 -6.43 12.85
CA THR A 101 15.02 -6.06 14.10
C THR A 101 13.83 -6.95 14.44
N GLY A 102 13.53 -7.92 13.58
CA GLY A 102 12.42 -8.86 13.72
C GLY A 102 11.39 -8.75 12.59
N THR A 103 10.28 -9.43 12.78
CA THR A 103 9.15 -9.44 11.83
C THR A 103 8.12 -8.37 12.15
N LEU A 104 7.20 -8.10 11.21
CA LEU A 104 6.03 -7.25 11.50
C LEU A 104 5.20 -7.80 12.67
N GLY A 105 5.11 -9.13 12.79
CA GLY A 105 4.49 -9.79 13.94
C GLY A 105 5.10 -9.34 15.26
N ASP A 106 6.43 -9.43 15.37
CA ASP A 106 7.19 -9.05 16.55
C ASP A 106 7.08 -7.55 16.87
N TYR A 107 7.04 -6.71 15.84
CA TYR A 107 6.83 -5.26 15.98
C TYR A 107 5.47 -4.96 16.61
N MET A 108 4.41 -5.53 16.05
CA MET A 108 3.03 -5.34 16.53
C MET A 108 2.83 -5.87 17.96
N ASP A 109 3.49 -6.95 18.36
CA ASP A 109 3.43 -7.50 19.73
C ASP A 109 4.04 -6.56 20.78
N ARG A 110 4.95 -5.66 20.37
CA ARG A 110 5.57 -4.65 21.24
C ARG A 110 4.98 -3.26 21.09
N PHE A 111 4.02 -3.08 20.19
CA PHE A 111 3.50 -1.75 19.85
C PHE A 111 2.80 -1.12 21.05
N GLY A 112 3.31 0.03 21.50
CA GLY A 112 2.83 0.72 22.71
C GLY A 112 1.49 1.46 22.55
N GLY A 113 0.83 1.34 21.39
CA GLY A 113 -0.47 1.95 21.10
C GLY A 113 -0.42 3.36 20.52
N GLY A 114 -1.61 3.92 20.28
CA GLY A 114 -1.81 5.14 19.50
C GLY A 114 -1.75 4.83 18.01
N PHE A 115 -0.86 5.51 17.28
CA PHE A 115 -0.62 5.26 15.86
C PHE A 115 0.86 5.47 15.53
N VAL A 116 1.31 4.99 14.38
CA VAL A 116 2.69 5.17 13.91
C VAL A 116 2.75 5.47 12.42
N ASN A 117 3.56 6.46 12.06
CA ASN A 117 3.99 6.77 10.70
C ASN A 117 5.16 5.86 10.30
N CYS A 118 4.99 5.20 9.17
CA CYS A 118 6.07 4.44 8.55
C CYS A 118 7.11 5.37 7.90
N THR A 119 8.28 4.85 7.60
CA THR A 119 9.28 5.48 6.73
C THR A 119 9.05 4.99 5.29
N GLY A 120 8.60 5.87 4.41
CA GLY A 120 8.18 5.52 3.05
C GLY A 120 9.32 5.40 2.04
N TYR A 121 9.34 4.29 1.32
CA TYR A 121 10.23 4.02 0.19
C TYR A 121 9.41 3.53 -1.00
N GLU A 122 9.84 3.92 -2.20
CA GLU A 122 9.25 3.46 -3.46
C GLU A 122 10.27 2.62 -4.23
N VAL A 123 9.93 1.36 -4.50
CA VAL A 123 10.75 0.46 -5.32
C VAL A 123 10.76 0.98 -6.74
N LEU A 124 11.93 1.01 -7.38
CA LEU A 124 12.08 1.55 -8.73
C LEU A 124 12.76 0.53 -9.65
N HIS A 125 12.05 0.11 -10.70
CA HIS A 125 12.59 -0.78 -11.72
C HIS A 125 13.62 -0.08 -12.62
N ASN A 126 14.87 -0.56 -12.58
CA ASN A 126 15.92 -0.12 -13.49
C ASN A 126 15.90 -0.97 -14.78
N THR A 127 15.11 -0.53 -15.76
CA THR A 127 14.92 -1.24 -17.05
C THR A 127 16.20 -1.40 -17.88
N THR A 128 17.30 -0.74 -17.52
CA THR A 128 18.60 -0.89 -18.20
C THR A 128 19.38 -2.09 -17.67
N THR A 129 19.23 -2.42 -16.38
CA THR A 129 20.04 -3.46 -15.71
C THR A 129 19.22 -4.63 -15.17
N GLU A 130 17.94 -4.42 -14.92
CA GLU A 130 17.02 -5.40 -14.33
C GLU A 130 16.10 -5.98 -15.41
N GLN A 131 15.78 -7.27 -15.27
CA GLN A 131 14.85 -7.96 -16.15
C GLN A 131 13.39 -7.75 -15.68
N PRO A 132 12.41 -8.00 -16.56
CA PRO A 132 11.00 -8.08 -16.16
C PRO A 132 10.80 -9.02 -14.96
N LEU A 133 9.86 -8.69 -14.07
CA LEU A 133 9.63 -9.50 -12.87
C LEU A 133 9.24 -10.95 -13.20
N ASP A 134 9.91 -11.88 -12.53
CA ASP A 134 9.52 -13.28 -12.40
C ASP A 134 8.86 -13.50 -11.03
N PHE A 135 7.52 -13.59 -11.00
CA PHE A 135 6.75 -13.76 -9.77
C PHE A 135 6.98 -15.11 -9.05
N SER A 136 7.75 -16.03 -9.65
CA SER A 136 8.17 -17.26 -8.95
C SER A 136 9.33 -17.04 -7.98
N LYS A 137 10.00 -15.88 -8.05
CA LYS A 137 11.14 -15.51 -7.22
C LYS A 137 10.79 -14.35 -6.27
N PRO A 138 11.56 -14.15 -5.19
CA PRO A 138 11.41 -12.98 -4.35
C PRO A 138 11.52 -11.67 -5.16
N ILE A 139 10.69 -10.69 -4.85
CA ILE A 139 10.60 -9.43 -5.60
C ILE A 139 11.84 -8.59 -5.34
N LEU A 140 12.27 -8.50 -4.08
CA LEU A 140 13.40 -7.66 -3.67
C LEU A 140 14.77 -8.33 -3.92
N GLU A 141 14.81 -9.57 -4.39
CA GLU A 141 16.00 -10.16 -5.02
C GLU A 141 16.18 -9.68 -6.47
N GLN A 142 15.10 -9.27 -7.12
CA GLN A 142 15.07 -8.83 -8.53
C GLN A 142 15.09 -7.31 -8.69
N ARG A 143 14.78 -6.58 -7.61
CA ARG A 143 14.80 -5.11 -7.55
C ARG A 143 15.87 -4.68 -6.57
N GLY A 144 16.88 -4.01 -7.11
CA GLY A 144 18.04 -3.53 -6.37
C GLY A 144 17.93 -2.09 -5.91
N GLU A 145 16.98 -1.31 -6.44
CA GLU A 145 16.86 0.12 -6.19
C GLU A 145 15.49 0.53 -5.67
N TRP A 146 15.49 1.46 -4.72
CA TRP A 146 14.32 2.20 -4.25
C TRP A 146 14.70 3.66 -4.02
N PHE A 147 13.77 4.53 -3.67
CA PHE A 147 14.09 5.88 -3.20
C PHE A 147 13.17 6.29 -2.05
N PRO A 148 13.64 7.12 -1.10
CA PRO A 148 12.79 7.64 -0.04
C PRO A 148 11.70 8.53 -0.66
N ASN A 149 10.45 8.24 -0.34
CA ASN A 149 9.31 9.01 -0.84
C ASN A 149 8.37 9.36 0.32
N PRO A 150 8.39 10.62 0.81
CA PRO A 150 7.56 11.07 1.92
C PRO A 150 6.05 10.91 1.72
N ALA A 151 5.57 10.80 0.47
CA ALA A 151 4.18 10.46 0.20
C ALA A 151 3.78 9.12 0.85
N TYR A 152 4.72 8.20 1.02
CA TYR A 152 4.47 6.89 1.62
C TYR A 152 4.90 6.81 3.10
N SER A 153 5.22 7.93 3.75
CA SER A 153 5.46 7.96 5.20
C SER A 153 4.15 8.04 6.01
N LYS A 154 3.25 7.08 5.74
CA LYS A 154 1.84 7.10 6.13
C LYS A 154 1.60 6.55 7.54
N PRO A 155 0.60 7.07 8.29
CA PRO A 155 0.21 6.54 9.59
C PRO A 155 -0.81 5.40 9.44
N LEU A 156 -0.30 4.17 9.26
CA LEU A 156 -1.12 3.02 8.80
C LEU A 156 -1.47 2.00 9.89
N LEU A 157 -0.65 1.88 10.93
CA LEU A 157 -0.91 1.02 12.09
C LEU A 157 -1.41 1.85 13.26
N ALA A 158 -2.57 1.49 13.81
CA ALA A 158 -3.17 2.22 14.93
C ALA A 158 -4.01 1.33 15.86
N THR A 159 -4.07 1.71 17.14
CA THR A 159 -5.00 1.19 18.16
C THR A 159 -6.17 2.15 18.41
N GLU A 160 -6.23 3.27 17.68
CA GLU A 160 -7.24 4.32 17.81
C GLU A 160 -7.86 4.66 16.45
N PRO A 161 -9.09 5.22 16.43
CA PRO A 161 -9.72 5.65 15.19
C PRO A 161 -8.85 6.66 14.45
N MET A 162 -8.50 6.32 13.20
CA MET A 162 -7.74 7.19 12.33
C MET A 162 -8.69 8.06 11.51
N TYR A 163 -8.28 9.29 11.27
CA TYR A 163 -8.96 10.21 10.36
C TYR A 163 -7.92 10.72 9.38
N TRP A 164 -8.03 10.33 8.11
CA TRP A 164 -6.98 10.57 7.13
C TRP A 164 -7.34 11.68 6.12
N HIS A 165 -6.31 12.35 5.60
CA HIS A 165 -6.37 13.09 4.35
C HIS A 165 -5.85 12.24 3.18
N GLY A 166 -6.42 12.47 1.98
CA GLY A 166 -5.98 11.81 0.74
C GLY A 166 -6.04 10.27 0.82
N GLY A 167 -5.16 9.58 0.08
CA GLY A 167 -4.94 8.14 0.12
C GLY A 167 -4.18 7.67 1.37
N LEU A 168 -4.73 7.97 2.56
CA LEU A 168 -4.17 7.62 3.87
C LEU A 168 -2.84 8.32 4.22
N HIS A 169 -2.52 9.45 3.56
CA HIS A 169 -1.19 10.06 3.64
C HIS A 169 -0.85 10.69 4.99
N SER A 170 -1.84 11.32 5.61
CA SER A 170 -1.65 12.08 6.85
C SER A 170 -2.92 12.08 7.68
N ARG A 171 -2.78 12.39 8.97
CA ARG A 171 -3.93 12.58 9.84
C ARG A 171 -4.54 13.97 9.65
N VAL A 172 -5.86 14.06 9.81
CA VAL A 172 -6.62 15.33 9.74
C VAL A 172 -6.23 16.29 10.87
N ASP A 173 -5.83 15.78 12.03
CA ASP A 173 -5.35 16.60 13.16
C ASP A 173 -3.89 17.05 13.04
N GLY A 174 -3.19 16.65 11.96
CA GLY A 174 -1.81 17.01 11.70
C GLY A 174 -0.77 16.32 12.60
N GLN A 175 -1.18 15.40 13.49
CA GLN A 175 -0.23 14.69 14.35
C GLN A 175 0.56 13.65 13.55
N THR A 176 1.86 13.55 13.85
CA THR A 176 2.75 12.50 13.35
C THR A 176 3.44 11.78 14.49
N ARG A 177 3.74 10.49 14.30
CA ARG A 177 4.50 9.65 15.23
C ARG A 177 5.42 8.75 14.44
N GLU A 178 6.60 9.25 14.11
CA GLU A 178 7.55 8.50 13.28
C GLU A 178 8.22 7.38 14.08
N ASP A 179 8.30 6.21 13.46
CA ASP A 179 9.20 5.14 13.89
C ASP A 179 10.09 4.75 12.71
N ARG A 180 11.36 5.11 12.80
CA ARG A 180 12.35 4.83 11.75
C ARG A 180 12.67 3.35 11.59
N SER A 181 12.20 2.51 12.51
CA SER A 181 12.34 1.06 12.39
C SER A 181 11.24 0.42 11.54
N LEU A 182 10.14 1.13 11.25
CA LEU A 182 9.00 0.64 10.47
C LEU A 182 8.96 1.28 9.08
N TYR A 183 9.09 0.47 8.05
CA TYR A 183 9.15 0.90 6.65
C TYR A 183 7.80 0.65 5.97
N LEU A 184 7.45 1.52 5.03
CA LEU A 184 6.45 1.26 4.01
C LEU A 184 7.18 1.14 2.67
N ILE A 185 7.13 -0.05 2.08
CA ILE A 185 7.71 -0.36 0.78
C ILE A 185 6.56 -0.32 -0.23
N HIS A 186 6.55 0.73 -1.05
CA HIS A 186 5.55 0.95 -2.08
C HIS A 186 5.99 0.29 -3.39
N LEU A 187 5.10 -0.53 -3.97
CA LEU A 187 5.41 -1.42 -5.09
C LEU A 187 4.92 -0.87 -6.44
N HIS A 188 4.32 0.32 -6.49
CA HIS A 188 3.72 0.84 -7.72
C HIS A 188 4.68 0.92 -8.91
N ARG A 189 5.97 1.20 -8.65
CA ARG A 189 7.04 1.24 -9.66
C ARG A 189 7.95 0.02 -9.63
N MET A 190 7.52 -1.08 -9.00
CA MET A 190 8.28 -2.32 -8.95
C MET A 190 8.51 -2.94 -10.32
N ASP A 191 7.71 -2.62 -11.33
CA ASP A 191 7.94 -3.07 -12.70
C ASP A 191 7.33 -2.06 -13.67
N TYR A 192 8.07 -1.74 -14.73
CA TYR A 192 7.74 -0.62 -15.62
C TYR A 192 6.48 -0.94 -16.45
N ASP A 193 6.44 -2.13 -17.04
CA ASP A 193 5.35 -2.53 -17.94
C ASP A 193 4.07 -2.79 -17.15
N ILE A 194 4.19 -3.42 -15.98
CA ILE A 194 3.05 -3.62 -15.06
C ILE A 194 2.47 -2.28 -14.61
N CYS A 195 3.33 -1.33 -14.21
CA CYS A 195 2.90 0.00 -13.79
C CYS A 195 2.16 0.72 -14.92
N HIS A 196 2.74 0.70 -16.13
CA HIS A 196 2.14 1.34 -17.30
C HIS A 196 0.79 0.72 -17.68
N GLN A 197 0.71 -0.61 -17.67
CA GLN A 197 -0.53 -1.34 -17.93
C GLN A 197 -1.62 -0.99 -16.90
N ARG A 198 -1.26 -0.88 -15.61
CA ARG A 198 -2.20 -0.50 -14.55
C ARG A 198 -2.71 0.93 -14.72
N HIS A 199 -1.87 1.87 -15.16
CA HIS A 199 -2.31 3.22 -15.52
C HIS A 199 -3.33 3.20 -16.67
N MET A 200 -3.07 2.42 -17.73
CA MET A 200 -3.99 2.26 -18.86
C MET A 200 -5.36 1.72 -18.42
N GLN A 201 -5.37 0.70 -17.55
CA GLN A 201 -6.60 0.12 -17.00
C GLN A 201 -7.36 1.10 -16.10
N ARG A 202 -6.66 1.89 -15.29
CA ARG A 202 -7.28 2.93 -14.44
C ARG A 202 -7.89 4.06 -15.28
N MET A 203 -7.25 4.41 -16.39
CA MET A 203 -7.74 5.44 -17.31
C MET A 203 -8.92 5.00 -18.19
N SER A 204 -9.16 3.69 -18.33
CA SER A 204 -10.34 3.19 -19.05
C SER A 204 -11.64 3.32 -18.24
N LYS A 205 -11.58 3.84 -17.01
CA LYS A 205 -12.71 4.03 -16.10
C LYS A 205 -13.08 5.51 -15.94
N PRO A 206 -14.35 5.82 -15.61
CA PRO A 206 -14.70 7.16 -15.17
C PRO A 206 -14.04 7.47 -13.82
N TRP A 207 -13.59 8.73 -13.67
CA TRP A 207 -13.01 9.26 -12.45
C TRP A 207 -13.95 10.25 -11.78
N ASN A 208 -13.88 10.34 -10.45
CA ASN A 208 -14.55 11.38 -9.71
C ASN A 208 -14.06 12.75 -10.22
N LYS A 209 -15.01 13.66 -10.50
CA LYS A 209 -14.71 14.98 -11.05
C LYS A 209 -13.79 15.79 -10.14
N ARG A 210 -14.00 15.72 -8.82
CA ARG A 210 -13.18 16.45 -7.84
C ARG A 210 -11.74 15.97 -7.85
N ASP A 211 -11.51 14.66 -7.92
CA ASP A 211 -10.15 14.09 -8.00
C ASP A 211 -9.41 14.56 -9.26
N VAL A 212 -10.14 14.73 -10.36
CA VAL A 212 -9.58 15.31 -11.60
C VAL A 212 -9.29 16.79 -11.41
N ASP A 213 -10.25 17.57 -10.91
CA ASP A 213 -10.13 19.02 -10.75
C ASP A 213 -9.05 19.43 -9.72
N GLU A 214 -8.89 18.66 -8.64
CA GLU A 214 -7.89 18.87 -7.58
C GLU A 214 -6.58 18.09 -7.83
N ASN A 215 -6.49 17.40 -8.97
CA ASN A 215 -5.35 16.60 -9.40
C ASN A 215 -4.92 15.48 -8.41
N TRP A 216 -5.86 14.93 -7.66
CA TRP A 216 -5.61 13.80 -6.76
C TRP A 216 -5.38 12.51 -7.55
N GLY A 217 -4.35 11.75 -7.17
CA GLY A 217 -4.00 10.50 -7.85
C GLY A 217 -3.59 10.68 -9.32
N TYR A 218 -3.13 11.88 -9.71
CA TYR A 218 -2.79 12.23 -11.10
C TYR A 218 -1.80 11.28 -11.75
N GLN A 219 -0.87 10.74 -10.97
CA GLN A 219 0.14 9.82 -11.44
C GLN A 219 -0.50 8.64 -12.19
N ASN A 220 -1.62 8.12 -11.67
CA ASN A 220 -2.35 6.99 -12.23
C ASN A 220 -3.06 7.29 -13.55
N ARG A 221 -3.05 8.57 -13.97
CA ARG A 221 -3.66 9.04 -15.22
C ARG A 221 -2.64 9.26 -16.34
N ILE A 222 -1.35 9.13 -16.04
CA ILE A 222 -0.27 9.32 -17.01
C ILE A 222 -0.12 8.04 -17.84
N THR A 223 -0.50 8.11 -19.12
CA THR A 223 -0.55 6.95 -20.03
C THR A 223 0.30 7.13 -21.29
N GLU A 224 0.55 8.36 -21.71
CA GLU A 224 1.42 8.66 -22.85
C GLU A 224 2.87 8.26 -22.56
N ALA A 225 3.48 7.47 -23.46
CA ALA A 225 4.76 6.79 -23.22
C ALA A 225 5.88 7.71 -22.72
N GLU A 226 6.11 8.86 -23.37
CA GLU A 226 7.15 9.80 -22.96
C GLU A 226 6.86 10.46 -21.60
N GLN A 227 5.59 10.80 -21.34
CA GLN A 227 5.17 11.37 -20.06
C GLN A 227 5.28 10.35 -18.94
N PHE A 228 4.88 9.10 -19.22
CA PHE A 228 4.96 7.99 -18.27
C PHE A 228 6.42 7.69 -17.93
N LYS A 229 7.30 7.58 -18.94
CA LYS A 229 8.74 7.40 -18.73
C LYS A 229 9.34 8.54 -17.90
N HIS A 230 8.99 9.78 -18.21
CA HIS A 230 9.46 10.93 -17.44
C HIS A 230 9.01 10.84 -15.98
N TRP A 231 7.71 10.63 -15.74
CA TRP A 231 7.16 10.48 -14.39
C TRP A 231 7.82 9.33 -13.62
N PHE A 232 7.93 8.16 -14.25
CA PHE A 232 8.43 6.93 -13.62
C PHE A 232 9.84 7.12 -13.04
N TYR A 233 10.71 7.84 -13.74
CA TYR A 233 12.11 8.01 -13.34
C TYR A 233 12.43 9.34 -12.66
N ASN A 234 11.58 10.38 -12.75
CA ASN A 234 11.96 11.74 -12.34
C ASN A 234 10.97 12.42 -11.39
N ASP A 235 9.73 11.96 -11.30
CA ASP A 235 8.70 12.57 -10.46
C ASP A 235 8.51 11.71 -9.19
N SER A 236 8.55 12.31 -8.00
CA SER A 236 8.28 11.61 -6.73
C SER A 236 6.85 11.85 -6.22
N SER A 237 6.03 12.61 -6.95
CA SER A 237 4.71 13.10 -6.52
C SER A 237 4.72 13.96 -5.25
N CYS A 238 5.91 14.44 -4.85
CA CYS A 238 6.11 15.36 -3.73
C CYS A 238 6.88 16.60 -4.21
N ASN A 239 6.37 17.79 -3.90
CA ASN A 239 7.02 19.04 -4.29
C ASN A 239 8.42 19.15 -3.65
N GLY A 240 9.43 19.43 -4.49
CA GLY A 240 10.82 19.63 -4.04
C GLY A 240 11.54 18.35 -3.61
N VAL A 241 10.94 17.18 -3.83
CA VAL A 241 11.57 15.88 -3.64
C VAL A 241 11.96 15.33 -5.01
N HIS A 242 13.21 14.91 -5.14
CA HIS A 242 13.74 14.35 -6.38
C HIS A 242 13.89 12.85 -6.24
N VAL A 243 13.61 12.12 -7.33
CA VAL A 243 13.91 10.69 -7.40
C VAL A 243 15.43 10.52 -7.35
N GLN A 244 15.92 10.00 -6.24
CA GLN A 244 17.32 9.66 -6.02
C GLN A 244 17.37 8.18 -5.62
N PRO A 245 17.52 7.27 -6.60
CA PRO A 245 17.58 5.85 -6.32
C PRO A 245 18.78 5.52 -5.44
N GLU A 246 18.56 4.67 -4.44
CA GLU A 246 19.57 4.09 -3.59
C GLU A 246 19.37 2.57 -3.56
N SER A 247 20.44 1.83 -3.24
CA SER A 247 20.37 0.38 -3.15
C SER A 247 19.45 -0.06 -2.01
N ILE A 248 18.56 -1.01 -2.31
CA ILE A 248 17.79 -1.72 -1.29
C ILE A 248 18.78 -2.50 -0.42
N PRO A 249 18.76 -2.37 0.92
CA PRO A 249 19.69 -3.08 1.78
C PRO A 249 19.54 -4.60 1.65
N GLU A 250 20.66 -5.32 1.70
CA GLU A 250 20.73 -6.79 1.54
C GLU A 250 19.71 -7.52 2.43
N ALA A 251 19.50 -7.04 3.66
CA ALA A 251 18.56 -7.60 4.63
C ALA A 251 17.11 -7.67 4.10
N PHE A 252 16.71 -6.77 3.21
CA PHE A 252 15.35 -6.73 2.64
C PHE A 252 15.15 -7.70 1.47
N ARG A 253 16.21 -8.26 0.86
CA ARG A 253 16.10 -9.05 -0.38
C ARG A 253 15.13 -10.22 -0.27
N ALA A 254 15.12 -10.91 0.88
CA ALA A 254 14.27 -12.08 1.13
C ALA A 254 12.89 -11.73 1.73
N LEU A 255 12.53 -10.44 1.85
CA LEU A 255 11.31 -10.01 2.54
C LEU A 255 10.02 -10.41 1.80
N LEU A 256 10.03 -10.30 0.46
CA LEU A 256 8.86 -10.43 -0.43
C LEU A 256 9.05 -11.52 -1.50
#